data_AF-A0A9W7ILW2-F1
#
_entry.id   AF-A0A9W7ILW2-F1
#
_cell.length_a   1.000
_cell.length_b   1.000
_cell.length_c   1.000
_cell.angle_alpha   90.00
_cell.angle_beta   90.00
_cell.angle_gamma   90.00
#
_symmetry.space_group_name_H-M   'P 1'
#
loop_
_entity.id
_entity.type
_entity.pdbx_description
1 polymer ?
#
loop_
_entity_poly.entity_id
_entity_poly.type
_entity_poly.pdbx_seq_one_letter_code
_entity_poly.pdbx_strand_id
1 'polypeptide(L)'
;MDILIFFSFLFPILSAAAEPCSITKCGKNEVPIRFPFHQLGKQSENCGYAGFNLGCKSQNTIHLKLPNAREFYVCDINYLDQQIDLYDLDDCLPRRFLSFSLHDSPFVAVFHQNYTFLSCPTQVTMSQLTAIGCLSNSTHSV
;
A
#
# COMPACT_ATOMS: atom_id res chain seq x y z
N MET A 1 -31.98 32.01 -43.77
CA MET A 1 -32.85 31.63 -42.64
C MET A 1 -32.34 30.28 -42.18
N ASP A 2 -31.36 30.32 -41.29
CA ASP A 2 -30.55 29.17 -40.90
C ASP A 2 -31.26 28.40 -39.78
N ILE A 3 -31.52 27.12 -40.02
CA ILE A 3 -32.17 26.22 -39.06
C ILE A 3 -31.09 25.68 -38.10
N LEU A 4 -31.09 26.17 -36.86
CA LEU A 4 -30.30 25.61 -35.77
C LEU A 4 -31.00 24.35 -35.23
N ILE A 5 -30.45 23.18 -35.51
CA ILE A 5 -30.90 21.91 -34.93
C ILE A 5 -30.20 21.70 -33.58
N PHE A 6 -30.92 21.88 -32.49
CA PHE A 6 -30.44 21.62 -31.13
C PHE A 6 -30.69 20.15 -30.80
N PHE A 7 -29.67 19.29 -30.94
CA PHE A 7 -29.74 17.90 -30.47
C PHE A 7 -29.68 17.89 -28.95
N SER A 8 -30.82 18.01 -28.28
CA SER A 8 -30.93 17.74 -26.85
C SER A 8 -30.83 16.23 -26.64
N PHE A 9 -29.63 15.73 -26.40
CA PHE A 9 -29.43 14.39 -25.86
C PHE A 9 -29.91 14.38 -24.41
N LEU A 10 -31.21 14.20 -24.21
CA LEU A 10 -31.75 13.72 -22.94
C LEU A 10 -31.31 12.26 -22.80
N PHE A 11 -30.06 12.04 -22.39
CA PHE A 11 -29.65 10.72 -21.93
C PHE A 11 -30.48 10.41 -20.69
N PRO A 12 -31.37 9.41 -20.71
CA PRO A 12 -31.95 8.93 -19.47
C PRO A 12 -30.78 8.46 -18.62
N ILE A 13 -30.55 9.14 -17.49
CA ILE A 13 -29.58 8.68 -16.49
C ILE A 13 -30.17 7.38 -15.96
N LEU A 14 -29.79 6.27 -16.57
CA LEU A 14 -30.04 4.95 -16.03
C LEU A 14 -29.14 4.87 -14.79
N SER A 15 -29.69 5.31 -13.65
CA SER A 15 -29.07 5.07 -12.37
C SER A 15 -29.24 3.58 -12.09
N ALA A 16 -28.34 2.78 -12.66
CA ALA A 16 -28.10 1.46 -12.12
C ALA A 16 -27.73 1.72 -10.66
N ALA A 17 -28.61 1.32 -9.73
CA ALA A 17 -28.28 1.35 -8.32
C ALA A 17 -26.96 0.60 -8.20
N ALA A 18 -25.87 1.31 -7.92
CA ALA A 18 -24.58 0.69 -7.77
C ALA A 18 -24.76 -0.35 -6.66
N GLU A 19 -24.49 -1.62 -6.99
CA GLU A 19 -24.49 -2.69 -5.99
C GLU A 19 -23.67 -2.20 -4.79
N PRO A 20 -24.24 -2.20 -3.58
CA PRO A 20 -23.57 -1.65 -2.42
C PRO A 20 -22.24 -2.38 -2.21
N CYS A 21 -21.15 -1.62 -2.14
CA CYS A 21 -19.83 -2.16 -1.93
C CYS A 21 -19.74 -2.86 -0.57
N SER A 22 -19.74 -4.20 -0.60
CA SER A 22 -19.69 -5.02 0.61
C SER A 22 -18.36 -4.83 1.33
N ILE A 23 -18.37 -4.78 2.66
CA ILE A 23 -17.15 -4.83 3.46
C ILE A 23 -16.65 -6.27 3.44
N THR A 24 -15.40 -6.45 3.06
CA THR A 24 -14.76 -7.78 3.09
C THR A 24 -13.79 -7.86 4.25
N LYS A 25 -13.54 -9.06 4.74
CA LYS A 25 -12.54 -9.32 5.77
C LYS A 25 -11.55 -10.33 5.23
N CYS A 26 -10.28 -10.08 5.50
CA CYS A 26 -9.17 -10.98 5.26
C CYS A 26 -8.26 -10.91 6.46
N GLY A 27 -7.69 -12.03 6.87
CA GLY A 27 -6.73 -12.01 7.96
C GLY A 27 -7.25 -12.46 9.31
N LYS A 28 -6.31 -12.93 10.14
CA LYS A 28 -6.57 -13.32 11.54
C LYS A 28 -6.96 -12.10 12.40
N ASN A 29 -6.48 -10.92 12.02
CA ASN A 29 -6.80 -9.65 12.66
C ASN A 29 -8.13 -9.07 12.15
N GLU A 30 -8.82 -9.75 11.23
CA GLU A 30 -10.10 -9.34 10.66
C GLU A 30 -10.15 -7.88 10.14
N VAL A 31 -9.01 -7.35 9.68
CA VAL A 31 -8.93 -5.97 9.18
C VAL A 31 -9.97 -5.81 8.06
N PRO A 32 -10.99 -4.96 8.25
CA PRO A 32 -12.04 -4.81 7.26
C PRO A 32 -11.46 -4.09 6.04
N ILE A 33 -11.70 -4.63 4.85
CA ILE A 33 -11.38 -4.00 3.57
C ILE A 33 -12.66 -3.38 3.02
N ARG A 34 -12.62 -2.06 2.88
CA ARG A 34 -13.68 -1.19 2.35
C ARG A 34 -13.07 0.06 1.73
N PHE A 35 -13.91 0.81 1.03
CA PHE A 35 -13.56 2.10 0.44
C PHE A 35 -12.72 2.96 1.40
N PRO A 36 -11.60 3.57 0.94
CA PRO A 36 -11.16 3.71 -0.45
C PRO A 36 -10.40 2.50 -1.03
N PHE A 37 -10.12 1.49 -0.22
CA PHE A 37 -9.47 0.27 -0.66
C PHE A 37 -10.50 -0.73 -1.20
N HIS A 38 -10.06 -1.62 -2.09
CA HIS A 38 -10.89 -2.76 -2.46
C HIS A 38 -10.07 -4.05 -2.59
N GLN A 39 -10.71 -5.16 -2.30
CA GLN A 39 -10.12 -6.50 -2.36
C GLN A 39 -10.24 -7.06 -3.77
N LEU A 40 -9.08 -7.34 -4.39
CA LEU A 40 -8.99 -7.98 -5.69
C LEU A 40 -9.70 -9.35 -5.70
N GLY A 41 -10.53 -9.57 -6.72
CA GLY A 41 -11.26 -10.82 -6.93
C GLY A 41 -12.47 -11.04 -6.02
N LYS A 42 -12.80 -10.12 -5.11
CA LYS A 42 -13.97 -10.23 -4.21
C LYS A 42 -14.89 -9.02 -4.24
N GLN A 43 -14.35 -7.80 -4.34
CA GLN A 43 -15.12 -6.58 -4.55
C GLN A 43 -15.04 -6.16 -6.01
N SER A 44 -16.08 -5.49 -6.51
CA SER A 44 -16.07 -4.87 -7.84
C SER A 44 -15.05 -3.73 -7.90
N GLU A 45 -14.48 -3.47 -9.07
CA GLU A 45 -13.43 -2.43 -9.24
C GLU A 45 -13.91 -1.02 -8.88
N ASN A 46 -15.22 -0.76 -9.00
CA ASN A 46 -15.84 0.51 -8.61
C ASN A 46 -15.98 0.69 -7.08
N CYS A 47 -15.56 -0.27 -6.27
CA CYS A 47 -15.64 -0.21 -4.80
C CYS A 47 -14.42 0.39 -4.11
N GLY A 48 -13.40 0.80 -4.87
CA GLY A 48 -12.24 1.50 -4.34
C GLY A 48 -11.62 2.42 -5.38
N TYR A 49 -10.60 3.16 -4.97
CA TYR A 49 -9.83 3.99 -5.89
C TYR A 49 -8.87 3.16 -6.74
N ALA A 50 -8.63 3.62 -7.96
CA ALA A 50 -7.63 3.05 -8.84
C ALA A 50 -6.25 3.08 -8.15
N GLY A 51 -5.57 1.94 -8.11
CA GLY A 51 -4.26 1.80 -7.45
C GLY A 51 -4.31 1.48 -5.94
N PHE A 52 -5.49 1.47 -5.30
CA PHE A 52 -5.67 1.11 -3.88
C PHE A 52 -6.11 -0.36 -3.69
N ASN A 53 -5.60 -1.22 -4.57
CA ASN A 53 -5.93 -2.63 -4.62
C ASN A 53 -5.26 -3.38 -3.46
N LEU A 54 -6.04 -4.13 -2.68
CA LEU A 54 -5.54 -5.06 -1.67
C LEU A 54 -5.76 -6.50 -2.11
N GLY A 55 -4.75 -7.33 -1.93
CA GLY A 55 -4.85 -8.77 -2.15
C GLY A 55 -5.01 -9.52 -0.82
N CYS A 56 -5.59 -10.71 -0.87
CA CYS A 56 -5.70 -11.61 0.28
C CYS A 56 -5.05 -12.96 -0.08
N LYS A 57 -3.98 -13.34 0.64
CA LYS A 57 -3.32 -14.65 0.44
C LYS A 57 -3.95 -15.74 1.30
N SER A 58 -3.77 -17.00 0.89
CA SER A 58 -4.30 -18.22 1.53
C SER A 58 -3.92 -18.43 3.00
N GLN A 59 -2.92 -17.70 3.50
CA GLN A 59 -2.53 -17.67 4.91
C GLN A 59 -3.23 -16.58 5.72
N ASN A 60 -4.32 -16.00 5.21
CA ASN A 60 -5.05 -14.91 5.86
C ASN A 60 -4.11 -13.72 6.11
N THR A 61 -3.48 -13.20 5.06
CA THR A 61 -2.67 -11.99 5.14
C THR A 61 -3.05 -11.06 4.01
N ILE A 62 -3.40 -9.83 4.38
CA ILE A 62 -3.64 -8.74 3.44
C ILE A 62 -2.28 -8.26 2.94
N HIS A 63 -2.15 -8.10 1.63
CA HIS A 63 -0.94 -7.56 1.02
C HIS A 63 -1.27 -6.43 0.06
N LEU A 64 -0.34 -5.48 -0.01
CA LEU A 64 -0.35 -4.36 -0.92
C LEU A 64 0.83 -4.51 -1.87
N LYS A 65 0.56 -4.44 -3.17
CA LYS A 65 1.59 -4.41 -4.20
C LYS A 65 1.83 -2.98 -4.63
N LEU A 66 2.97 -2.43 -4.24
CA LEU A 66 3.40 -1.11 -4.68
C LEU A 66 4.17 -1.23 -6.02
N PRO A 67 4.02 -0.26 -6.94
CA PRO A 67 4.83 -0.20 -8.16
C PRO A 67 6.32 -0.25 -7.87
N ASN A 68 7.07 -0.99 -8.68
CA ASN A 68 8.53 -1.16 -8.56
C ASN A 68 9.03 -1.70 -7.20
N ALA A 69 8.14 -2.18 -6.33
CA ALA A 69 8.49 -2.75 -5.05
C ALA A 69 7.94 -4.18 -4.92
N ARG A 70 8.56 -4.94 -4.01
CA ARG A 70 7.98 -6.21 -3.55
C ARG A 70 6.71 -5.94 -2.76
N GLU A 71 5.88 -6.98 -2.63
CA GLU A 71 4.65 -6.93 -1.86
C GLU A 71 4.93 -6.62 -0.39
N PHE A 72 4.20 -5.65 0.17
CA PHE A 72 4.14 -5.36 1.60
C PHE A 72 2.90 -6.00 2.19
N TYR A 73 2.91 -6.20 3.50
CA TYR A 73 1.78 -6.76 4.23
C TYR A 73 1.15 -5.68 5.10
N VAL A 74 -0.15 -5.80 5.34
CA VAL A 74 -0.91 -4.76 6.07
C VAL A 74 -1.02 -5.12 7.54
N CYS A 75 -0.52 -4.24 8.40
CA CYS A 75 -0.72 -4.31 9.84
C CYS A 75 -2.14 -3.90 10.20
N ASP A 76 -2.51 -2.67 9.80
CA ASP A 76 -3.79 -2.04 10.09
C ASP A 76 -4.12 -0.97 9.04
N ILE A 77 -5.39 -0.54 9.02
CA ILE A 77 -5.89 0.54 8.18
C ILE A 77 -6.69 1.51 9.04
N ASN A 78 -6.15 2.73 9.19
CA ASN A 78 -6.88 3.82 9.80
C ASN A 78 -7.74 4.52 8.74
N TYR A 79 -9.05 4.25 8.76
CA TYR A 79 -10.02 4.81 7.83
C TYR A 79 -10.33 6.29 8.06
N LEU A 80 -10.14 6.80 9.28
CA LEU A 80 -10.40 8.21 9.59
C LEU A 80 -9.29 9.09 8.99
N ASP A 81 -8.05 8.68 9.20
CA ASP A 81 -6.86 9.41 8.71
C ASP A 81 -6.46 9.00 7.29
N GLN A 82 -7.12 7.97 6.73
CA GLN A 82 -6.81 7.37 5.43
C GLN A 82 -5.35 6.88 5.33
N GLN A 83 -4.88 6.23 6.40
CA GLN A 83 -3.52 5.71 6.51
C GLN A 83 -3.52 4.18 6.51
N ILE A 84 -2.48 3.61 5.91
CA ILE A 84 -2.25 2.17 5.87
C ILE A 84 -0.88 1.86 6.46
N ASP A 85 -0.87 1.00 7.47
CA ASP A 85 0.35 0.59 8.14
C ASP A 85 0.86 -0.70 7.49
N LEU A 86 2.12 -0.67 7.05
CA LEU A 86 2.75 -1.74 6.31
C LEU A 86 3.88 -2.37 7.08
N TYR A 87 4.08 -3.68 6.87
CA TYR A 87 5.21 -4.43 7.40
C TYR A 87 5.82 -5.37 6.36
N ASP A 88 7.00 -5.88 6.70
CA ASP A 88 7.75 -6.86 5.94
C ASP A 88 7.78 -8.21 6.67
N LEU A 89 7.59 -9.32 5.96
CA LEU A 89 7.72 -10.67 6.54
C LEU A 89 9.17 -11.08 6.78
N ASP A 90 10.12 -10.52 6.02
CA ASP A 90 11.55 -10.77 6.23
C ASP A 90 12.09 -10.04 7.47
N ASP A 91 11.22 -9.31 8.19
CA ASP A 91 11.52 -8.48 9.37
C ASP A 91 12.71 -7.53 9.13
N CYS A 92 12.84 -7.04 7.90
CA CYS A 92 13.94 -6.18 7.48
C CYS A 92 13.47 -5.04 6.59
N LEU A 93 12.54 -4.24 7.11
CA LEU A 93 12.06 -3.03 6.45
C LEU A 93 13.19 -2.08 6.00
N PRO A 94 14.29 -1.86 6.77
CA PRO A 94 15.41 -1.05 6.30
C PRO A 94 16.01 -1.52 4.97
N ARG A 95 16.09 -2.83 4.73
CA ARG A 95 16.58 -3.39 3.46
C ARG A 95 15.68 -3.01 2.30
N ARG A 96 14.37 -2.99 2.51
CA ARG A 96 13.41 -2.58 1.49
C ARG A 96 13.59 -1.12 1.13
N PHE A 97 13.85 -0.25 2.10
CA PHE A 97 14.04 1.18 1.89
C PHE A 97 15.27 1.54 1.05
N LEU A 98 16.28 0.67 0.97
CA LEU A 98 17.45 0.90 0.11
C LEU A 98 17.11 1.00 -1.39
N SER A 99 16.01 0.39 -1.82
CA SER A 99 15.54 0.39 -3.21
C SER A 99 14.06 0.73 -3.33
N PHE A 100 13.47 1.36 -2.30
CA PHE A 100 12.05 1.69 -2.26
C PHE A 100 11.77 3.00 -2.98
N SER A 101 10.71 3.04 -3.79
CA SER A 101 10.21 4.25 -4.41
C SER A 101 8.69 4.22 -4.46
N LEU A 102 8.08 5.38 -4.19
CA LEU A 102 6.64 5.61 -4.34
C LEU A 102 6.30 6.38 -5.62
N HIS A 103 7.26 6.65 -6.50
CA HIS A 103 7.09 7.56 -7.65
C HIS A 103 5.87 7.21 -8.54
N ASP A 104 5.59 5.93 -8.77
CA ASP A 104 4.50 5.48 -9.62
C ASP A 104 3.26 5.02 -8.83
N SER A 105 3.27 5.25 -7.51
CA SER A 105 2.25 4.82 -6.56
C SER A 105 1.28 5.97 -6.24
N PRO A 106 -0.01 5.70 -6.00
CA PRO A 106 -0.92 6.73 -5.47
C PRO A 106 -0.68 7.01 -3.97
N PHE A 107 0.15 6.22 -3.30
CA PHE A 107 0.47 6.38 -1.88
C PHE A 107 1.59 7.40 -1.68
N VAL A 108 1.43 8.23 -0.65
CA VAL A 108 2.46 9.12 -0.13
C VAL A 108 2.86 8.69 1.27
N ALA A 109 4.14 8.79 1.62
CA ALA A 109 4.54 8.49 2.99
C ALA A 109 4.07 9.61 3.93
N VAL A 110 3.53 9.23 5.09
CA VAL A 110 3.07 10.18 6.12
C VAL A 110 4.24 11.04 6.61
N PHE A 111 5.45 10.45 6.67
CA PHE A 111 6.68 11.12 7.03
C PHE A 111 7.82 10.70 6.12
N HIS A 112 8.67 11.67 5.77
CA HIS A 112 9.86 11.44 4.94
C HIS A 112 11.09 11.93 5.71
N GLN A 113 12.11 11.08 5.78
CA GLN A 113 13.41 11.45 6.32
C GLN A 113 14.49 10.77 5.50
N ASN A 114 15.57 11.51 5.23
CA ASN A 114 16.73 10.98 4.55
C ASN A 114 17.60 10.22 5.56
N TYR A 115 17.91 8.97 5.25
CA TYR A 115 18.78 8.13 6.06
C TYR A 115 20.06 7.79 5.29
N THR A 116 21.16 7.75 6.01
CA THR A 116 22.44 7.23 5.52
C THR A 116 22.76 5.97 6.29
N PHE A 117 22.86 4.85 5.59
CA PHE A 117 23.30 3.58 6.17
C PHE A 117 24.83 3.48 6.09
N LEU A 118 25.48 3.23 7.21
CA LEU A 118 26.93 3.10 7.29
C LEU A 118 27.30 1.64 7.41
N SER A 119 28.06 1.09 6.46
CA SER A 119 28.60 -0.27 6.58
C SER A 119 30.01 -0.21 7.15
N CYS A 120 30.22 -0.81 8.32
CA CYS A 120 31.47 -0.79 9.06
C CYS A 120 31.94 -2.21 9.39
N PRO A 121 33.25 -2.48 9.49
CA PRO A 121 33.74 -3.74 10.02
C PRO A 121 33.22 -3.99 11.45
N THR A 122 32.85 -5.23 11.77
CA THR A 122 32.28 -5.57 13.10
C THR A 122 33.21 -5.28 14.28
N GLN A 123 34.53 -5.16 14.06
CA GLN A 123 35.47 -4.74 15.11
C GLN A 123 35.37 -3.25 15.47
N VAL A 124 34.74 -2.45 14.62
CA VAL A 124 34.55 -1.01 14.84
C VAL A 124 33.24 -0.80 15.58
N THR A 125 33.24 -1.03 16.90
CA THR A 125 32.09 -0.72 17.75
C THR A 125 32.00 0.78 17.93
N MET A 126 31.17 1.44 17.13
CA MET A 126 30.76 2.82 17.39
C MET A 126 29.75 2.80 18.52
N SER A 127 30.19 3.07 19.75
CA SER A 127 29.35 3.06 20.97
C SER A 127 28.15 4.02 20.94
N GLN A 128 28.03 4.84 19.89
CA GLN A 128 26.96 5.82 19.68
C GLN A 128 25.96 5.44 18.58
N LEU A 129 26.15 4.33 17.86
CA LEU A 129 25.28 3.92 16.74
C LEU A 129 24.64 2.56 17.01
N THR A 130 23.32 2.47 16.79
CA THR A 130 22.57 1.21 16.90
C THR A 130 22.71 0.41 15.60
N ALA A 131 23.24 -0.80 15.70
CA ALA A 131 23.36 -1.70 14.56
C ALA A 131 21.99 -2.20 14.07
N ILE A 132 21.80 -2.22 12.75
CA ILE A 132 20.67 -2.80 12.05
C ILE A 132 21.01 -4.26 11.75
N GLY A 133 20.62 -5.14 12.67
CA GLY A 133 20.97 -6.57 12.62
C GLY A 133 20.60 -7.25 11.30
N CYS A 134 19.44 -6.93 10.71
CA CYS A 134 18.96 -7.56 9.49
C CYS A 134 19.72 -7.11 8.20
N LEU A 135 20.52 -6.04 8.29
CA LEU A 135 21.45 -5.59 7.24
C LEU A 135 22.90 -6.00 7.52
N SER A 136 23.18 -6.45 8.75
CA SER A 136 24.52 -6.83 9.20
C SER A 136 24.85 -8.30 8.88
N ASN A 137 26.13 -8.65 8.95
CA ASN A 137 26.62 -10.02 8.81
C ASN A 137 27.85 -10.27 9.71
N SER A 138 28.56 -11.38 9.52
CA SER A 138 29.71 -11.74 10.36
C SER A 138 30.91 -10.81 10.26
N THR A 139 31.06 -10.07 9.15
CA THR A 139 32.21 -9.18 8.90
C THR A 139 31.85 -7.71 8.93
N HIS A 140 30.58 -7.36 8.71
CA HIS A 140 30.12 -5.97 8.65
C HIS A 140 28.88 -5.74 9.54
N SER A 141 28.90 -4.64 10.27
CA SER A 141 27.74 -4.06 10.94
C SER A 141 27.22 -2.91 10.09
N VAL A 142 25.90 -2.84 9.93
CA VAL A 142 25.18 -1.70 9.35
C VAL A 142 24.45 -0.96 10.44
#